data_AF-K2GU82-F1
#
_entry.id   AF-K2GU82-F1
#
_cell.length_a   1.000
_cell.length_b   1.000
_cell.length_c   1.000
_cell.angle_alpha   90.00
_cell.angle_beta   90.00
_cell.angle_gamma   90.00
#
_symmetry.space_group_name_H-M   'P 1'
#
loop_
_entity.id
_entity.type
_entity.pdbx_description
1 polymer ?
#
loop_
_entity_poly.entity_id
_entity_poly.type
_entity_poly.pdbx_seq_one_letter_code
_entity_poly.pdbx_strand_id
1 'polypeptide(L)'
;MSEESENPTWWAFISQSVAYIKLSQLLEDKTKDDIRAILQDSIDFTLEESKKSKKLEKVFVPIEIYKILFPEKFPKKRRRNPELRKYSFMVY
;
A
#
# COMPACT_ATOMS: atom_id res chain seq x y z
N MET A 1 28.12 -10.50 -16.19
CA MET A 1 27.04 -11.16 -15.44
C MET A 1 26.43 -10.08 -14.57
N SER A 2 25.24 -9.61 -14.92
CA SER A 2 24.55 -8.58 -14.15
C SER A 2 23.86 -9.27 -12.99
N GLU A 3 24.33 -9.01 -11.77
CA GLU A 3 23.55 -9.30 -10.57
C GLU A 3 22.40 -8.28 -10.53
N GLU A 4 21.34 -8.56 -11.31
CA GLU A 4 20.02 -8.04 -10.99
C GLU A 4 19.68 -8.62 -9.62
N SER A 5 19.91 -7.84 -8.57
CA SER A 5 19.34 -8.13 -7.26
C SER A 5 17.83 -8.09 -7.45
N GLU A 6 17.23 -9.24 -7.76
CA GLU A 6 15.81 -9.50 -7.73
C GLU A 6 15.34 -9.28 -6.28
N ASN A 7 15.21 -8.02 -5.88
CA ASN A 7 14.37 -7.70 -4.74
C ASN A 7 12.99 -8.17 -5.15
N PRO A 8 12.43 -9.21 -4.51
CA PRO A 8 11.11 -9.69 -4.89
C PRO A 8 10.16 -8.50 -4.79
N THR A 9 9.52 -8.15 -5.91
CA THR A 9 8.45 -7.16 -5.91
C THR A 9 7.25 -7.85 -5.28
N TRP A 10 6.92 -7.48 -4.04
CA TRP A 10 5.80 -8.08 -3.35
C TRP A 10 4.53 -7.42 -3.83
N TRP A 11 3.49 -8.22 -4.06
CA TRP A 11 2.19 -7.74 -4.52
C TRP A 11 1.19 -7.83 -3.38
N ALA A 12 0.36 -6.80 -3.26
CA ALA A 12 -0.80 -6.78 -2.37
C ALA A 12 -2.08 -6.90 -3.20
N PHE A 13 -3.10 -7.49 -2.58
CA PHE A 13 -4.40 -7.67 -3.20
C PHE A 13 -5.41 -6.75 -2.53
N ILE A 14 -6.11 -5.96 -3.33
CA ILE A 14 -7.23 -5.12 -2.87
C ILE A 14 -8.46 -5.41 -3.71
N SER A 15 -9.65 -5.17 -3.15
CA SER A 15 -10.87 -5.24 -3.95
C SER A 15 -10.91 -4.09 -4.96
N GLN A 16 -11.57 -4.31 -6.10
CA GLN A 16 -11.78 -3.27 -7.11
C GLN A 16 -12.43 -2.01 -6.51
N SER A 17 -13.45 -2.17 -5.67
CA SER A 17 -14.12 -1.06 -4.98
C SER A 17 -13.16 -0.19 -4.18
N VAL A 18 -12.25 -0.81 -3.42
CA VAL A 18 -11.26 -0.11 -2.62
C VAL A 18 -10.22 0.58 -3.52
N ALA A 19 -9.84 -0.05 -4.63
CA ALA A 19 -8.93 0.54 -5.62
C ALA A 19 -9.51 1.83 -6.22
N TYR A 20 -10.79 1.84 -6.60
CA TYR A 20 -11.46 3.05 -7.11
C TYR A 20 -11.56 4.17 -6.07
N ILE A 21 -11.92 3.85 -4.83
CA ILE A 21 -11.96 4.86 -3.74
C ILE A 21 -10.58 5.49 -3.58
N LYS A 22 -9.52 4.68 -3.57
CA LYS A 22 -8.14 5.16 -3.42
C LYS A 22 -7.66 5.97 -4.63
N LEU A 23 -8.02 5.56 -5.83
CA LEU A 23 -7.73 6.31 -7.06
C LEU A 23 -8.41 7.70 -7.03
N SER A 24 -9.67 7.78 -6.58
CA SER A 24 -10.38 9.05 -6.43
C SER A 24 -9.73 9.97 -5.39
N GLN A 25 -9.23 9.41 -4.28
CA GLN A 25 -8.47 10.19 -3.29
C GLN A 25 -7.13 10.70 -3.83
N LEU A 26 -6.47 9.92 -4.70
CA LEU A 26 -5.22 10.33 -5.35
C LEU A 26 -5.42 11.38 -6.44
N LEU A 27 -6.60 11.44 -7.08
CA LEU A 27 -6.96 12.47 -8.05
C LEU A 27 -6.93 13.89 -7.46
N GLU A 28 -7.16 14.03 -6.15
CA GLU A 28 -7.11 15.30 -5.44
C GLU A 28 -5.67 15.74 -5.11
N ASP A 29 -4.71 14.81 -5.13
CA ASP A 29 -3.33 15.01 -4.71
C ASP A 29 -2.35 14.89 -5.88
N LYS A 30 -2.10 16.03 -6.56
CA LYS A 30 -1.19 16.14 -7.73
C LYS A 30 0.25 15.72 -7.47
N THR A 31 0.66 15.53 -6.21
CA THR A 31 2.03 15.08 -5.90
C THR A 31 2.24 13.57 -6.10
N LYS A 32 1.16 12.82 -6.42
CA LYS A 32 1.16 11.36 -6.50
C LYS A 32 0.70 10.84 -7.86
N ASP A 33 1.01 11.56 -8.93
CA ASP A 33 0.63 11.17 -10.29
C ASP A 33 1.20 9.81 -10.72
N ASP A 34 2.43 9.48 -10.34
CA ASP A 34 3.03 8.16 -10.65
C ASP A 34 2.27 7.01 -9.97
N ILE A 35 1.88 7.21 -8.71
CA ILE A 35 1.12 6.22 -7.93
C ILE A 35 -0.27 6.03 -8.53
N ARG A 36 -0.89 7.13 -8.97
CA ARG A 36 -2.17 7.12 -9.65
C ARG A 36 -2.10 6.32 -10.94
N ALA A 37 -1.09 6.55 -11.77
CA ALA A 37 -0.90 5.82 -13.03
C ALA A 37 -0.79 4.30 -12.79
N ILE A 38 0.06 3.89 -11.85
CA ILE A 38 0.26 2.47 -11.55
C ILE A 38 -1.02 1.82 -10.98
N LEU A 39 -1.76 2.54 -10.12
CA LEU A 39 -3.03 2.05 -9.59
C LEU A 39 -4.10 1.92 -10.68
N GLN A 40 -4.15 2.88 -11.61
CA GLN A 40 -5.05 2.86 -12.76
C GLN A 40 -4.76 1.67 -13.66
N ASP A 41 -3.50 1.46 -14.06
CA ASP A 41 -3.09 0.33 -14.89
C ASP A 41 -3.45 -1.02 -14.25
N SER A 42 -3.26 -1.12 -12.93
CA SER A 42 -3.62 -2.30 -12.16
C SER A 42 -5.11 -2.60 -12.20
N ILE A 43 -5.94 -1.56 -12.08
CA ILE A 43 -7.41 -1.66 -12.18
C ILE A 43 -7.80 -2.09 -13.59
N ASP A 44 -7.25 -1.45 -14.62
CA ASP A 44 -7.59 -1.71 -16.02
C ASP A 44 -7.21 -3.15 -16.42
N PHE A 45 -6.02 -3.61 -16.03
CA PHE A 45 -5.62 -5.01 -16.19
C PHE A 45 -6.63 -5.96 -15.53
N THR A 46 -7.03 -5.67 -14.30
CA THR A 46 -8.00 -6.50 -13.58
C THR A 46 -9.37 -6.50 -14.25
N LEU A 47 -9.82 -5.37 -14.80
CA LEU A 47 -11.06 -5.27 -15.55
C LEU A 47 -11.01 -6.09 -16.84
N GLU A 48 -9.94 -5.97 -17.62
CA GLU A 48 -9.76 -6.76 -18.84
C GLU A 48 -9.74 -8.26 -18.54
N GLU A 49 -9.01 -8.67 -17.51
CA GLU A 49 -8.94 -10.07 -17.12
C GLU A 49 -10.25 -10.57 -16.52
N SER A 50 -10.99 -9.73 -15.78
CA SER A 50 -12.33 -10.10 -15.28
C SER A 50 -13.34 -10.32 -16.40
N LYS A 51 -13.23 -9.59 -17.51
CA LYS A 51 -14.07 -9.76 -18.70
C LYS A 51 -13.77 -11.08 -19.41
N LYS A 52 -12.49 -11.49 -19.46
CA LYS A 52 -12.05 -12.74 -20.09
C LYS A 52 -12.31 -13.95 -19.19
N SER A 53 -12.08 -13.79 -17.90
CA SER A 53 -12.14 -14.82 -16.87
C SER A 53 -13.01 -14.31 -15.72
N LYS A 54 -14.23 -14.85 -15.58
CA LYS A 54 -15.23 -14.51 -14.53
C LYS A 54 -14.78 -14.69 -13.06
N LYS A 55 -13.48 -14.81 -12.78
CA LYS A 55 -12.92 -15.13 -11.46
C LYS A 55 -11.99 -14.04 -10.89
N LEU A 56 -11.63 -13.03 -11.67
CA LEU A 56 -10.65 -12.03 -11.23
C LEU A 56 -11.33 -10.81 -10.61
N GLU A 57 -11.55 -10.88 -9.29
CA GLU A 57 -12.23 -9.82 -8.51
C GLU A 57 -11.26 -8.91 -7.74
N LYS A 58 -9.96 -9.25 -7.72
CA LYS A 58 -8.94 -8.56 -6.92
C LYS A 58 -7.93 -7.85 -7.80
N VAL A 59 -7.63 -6.60 -7.45
CA VAL A 59 -6.62 -5.75 -8.09
C VAL A 59 -5.26 -6.02 -7.44
N PHE A 60 -4.26 -6.24 -8.29
CA PHE A 60 -2.87 -6.46 -7.89
C PHE A 60 -2.16 -5.12 -7.81
N VAL A 61 -1.58 -4.80 -6.66
CA VAL A 61 -0.89 -3.51 -6.45
C VAL A 61 0.49 -3.77 -5.86
N PRO A 62 1.56 -3.10 -6.33
CA PRO A 62 2.88 -3.18 -5.70
C PRO A 62 2.83 -2.84 -4.21
N ILE A 63 3.60 -3.55 -3.38
CA ILE A 63 3.58 -3.37 -1.92
C ILE A 63 3.97 -1.94 -1.51
N GLU A 64 4.83 -1.28 -2.27
CA GLU A 64 5.26 0.10 -2.07
C GLU A 64 4.07 1.04 -2.16
N ILE A 65 3.26 0.88 -3.20
CA ILE A 65 2.02 1.65 -3.38
C ILE A 65 1.02 1.28 -2.30
N TYR A 66 0.88 -0.01 -1.98
CA TYR A 66 -0.03 -0.46 -0.92
C TYR A 66 0.30 0.19 0.43
N LYS A 67 1.58 0.36 0.78
CA LYS A 67 2.00 1.08 2.00
C LYS A 67 1.57 2.56 1.98
N ILE A 68 1.61 3.20 0.82
CA ILE A 68 1.19 4.60 0.65
C ILE A 68 -0.33 4.74 0.68
N LEU A 69 -1.07 3.77 0.12
CA LEU A 69 -2.53 3.75 0.11
C LEU A 69 -3.14 3.45 1.49
N PHE A 70 -2.45 2.64 2.30
CA PHE A 70 -2.90 2.19 3.63
C PHE A 70 -1.85 2.46 4.72
N PRO A 71 -1.51 3.73 4.99
CA PRO A 71 -0.48 4.08 5.97
C PRO A 71 -0.85 3.61 7.39
N GLU A 72 -2.14 3.53 7.71
CA GLU A 72 -2.66 3.05 9.01
C GLU A 72 -2.30 1.58 9.29
N LYS A 73 -2.17 0.76 8.25
CA LYS A 73 -1.79 -0.66 8.39
C LYS A 73 -0.31 -0.86 8.66
N PHE A 74 0.49 0.19 8.48
CA PHE A 74 1.93 0.18 8.72
C PHE A 74 2.28 1.22 9.78
N PRO A 75 1.86 1.01 11.04
CA PRO A 75 2.24 1.90 12.11
C PRO A 75 3.76 1.98 12.18
N LYS A 76 4.31 3.18 11.96
CA LYS A 76 5.72 3.44 12.24
C LYS A 76 5.98 2.98 13.66
N LYS A 77 6.94 2.07 13.88
CA LYS A 77 7.36 1.68 15.23
C LYS A 77 7.55 2.97 16.03
N ARG A 78 6.62 3.26 16.95
CA ARG A 78 6.80 4.38 17.88
C ARG A 78 8.14 4.10 18.56
N ARG A 79 9.13 4.96 18.33
CA ARG A 79 10.35 4.97 19.14
C ARG A 79 9.84 5.08 20.58
N ARG A 80 9.90 3.98 21.34
CA ARG A 80 9.56 4.00 22.77
C ARG A 80 10.48 5.07 23.36
N ASN A 81 9.89 6.18 23.81
CA ASN A 81 10.65 7.24 24.43
C ASN A 81 11.28 6.64 25.71
N PRO A 82 12.61 6.49 25.80
CA PRO A 82 13.24 5.81 26.93
C PRO A 82 13.11 6.59 28.24
N GLU A 83 12.64 7.85 28.20
CA GLU A 83 12.56 8.72 29.37
C GLU A 83 11.44 8.37 30.36
N LEU A 84 10.40 7.63 29.94
CA LEU A 84 9.31 7.24 30.86
C LEU A 84 9.69 6.10 31.82
N ARG A 85 10.90 5.53 31.73
CA ARG A 85 11.39 4.54 32.70
C ARG A 85 11.89 5.13 34.02
N LYS A 86 12.03 6.46 34.13
CA LYS A 86 12.59 7.11 35.33
C LYS A 86 11.58 7.45 36.43
N TYR A 87 10.28 7.29 36.20
CA TYR A 87 9.23 7.69 37.15
C TYR A 87 8.49 6.53 37.82
N SER A 88 9.12 5.35 37.91
CA SER A 88 8.57 4.21 38.67
C SER A 88 9.47 3.89 39.86
N PHE A 89 9.66 4.86 40.76
CA PHE A 89 10.19 4.60 42.09
C PHE A 89 9.44 5.40 43.14
N MET A 90 8.98 4.67 44.16
CA MET A 90 8.51 5.10 45.49
C MET A 90 7.32 6.05 45.57
N VAL A 91 6.22 5.54 46.15
CA VAL A 91 5.72 6.09 47.42
C VAL A 91 5.31 4.90 48.31
N TYR A 92 5.70 5.02 49.58
CA TYR A 92 5.59 4.08 50.70
C TYR A 92 4.15 3.69 51.08
#